data_AF-X0VEG7-F1
#
_entry.id   AF-X0VEG7-F1
#
_cell.length_a   1.000
_cell.length_b   1.000
_cell.length_c   1.000
_cell.angle_alpha   90.00
_cell.angle_beta   90.00
_cell.angle_gamma   90.00
#
_symmetry.space_group_name_H-M   'P 1'
#
loop_
_entity.id
_entity.type
_entity.pdbx_description
1 polymer ?
#
loop_
_entity_poly.entity_id
_entity_poly.type
_entity_poly.pdbx_seq_one_letter_code
_entity_poly.pdbx_strand_id
1 'polypeptide(L)'
;CDCMFLVNTYRWDYPLVAALVAPRPLLISNSDKDSIFPLDGVVRLHEKVRRIYKLYDAEKNLGLHITEGPHRSTQELRVHTFKWFNHFLKNQNTPIDKLAVPFFEWKQLKVFDELPADNINARIQESFTAKAPQPSLPQSADEWAKQRDAWMSALREKSFRGWPTDAEAGSLDVKQVFSVKRHGIRLSAFDFTSQPHVRLRLYLAHRAGLDKADRVTLNVLDEHQWNEWLAAMCVGFADKFSGQTLPEPNENGFEQ
;
A
#
# COMPACT_ATOMS: atom_id res chain seq x y z
N CYS A 1 -11.55 1.14 -2.18
CA CYS A 1 -12.09 2.40 -2.71
C CYS A 1 -11.04 2.98 -3.64
N ASP A 2 -11.20 2.81 -4.95
CA ASP A 2 -10.20 3.21 -5.95
C ASP A 2 -9.99 4.74 -6.00
N CYS A 3 -10.83 5.50 -5.27
CA CYS A 3 -10.65 6.93 -5.04
C CYS A 3 -9.49 7.28 -4.08
N MET A 4 -9.08 6.36 -3.21
CA MET A 4 -8.03 6.61 -2.21
C MET A 4 -6.64 6.17 -2.67
N PHE A 5 -6.52 5.39 -3.74
CA PHE A 5 -5.22 4.92 -4.20
C PHE A 5 -5.19 4.97 -5.72
N LEU A 6 -4.13 5.59 -6.24
CA LEU A 6 -3.89 5.64 -7.68
C LEU A 6 -3.79 4.21 -8.21
N VAL A 7 -4.48 3.91 -9.31
CA VAL A 7 -4.19 2.69 -10.09
C VAL A 7 -2.77 2.84 -10.59
N ASN A 8 -1.83 2.19 -9.89
CA ASN A 8 -0.45 2.62 -9.93
C ASN A 8 0.38 1.92 -11.02
N THR A 9 -0.23 1.68 -12.18
CA THR A 9 0.43 1.04 -13.34
C THR A 9 1.75 1.73 -13.68
N TYR A 10 1.79 3.07 -13.58
CA TYR A 10 2.96 3.88 -13.89
C TYR A 10 3.77 4.31 -12.66
N ARG A 11 3.54 3.70 -11.50
CA ARG A 11 4.28 3.95 -10.24
C ARG A 11 4.28 5.43 -9.79
N TRP A 12 3.23 6.18 -10.12
CA TRP A 12 2.95 7.49 -9.52
C TRP A 12 2.69 7.35 -8.02
N ASP A 13 3.32 8.21 -7.24
CA ASP A 13 3.04 8.34 -5.81
C ASP A 13 2.35 9.68 -5.52
N TYR A 14 1.83 9.83 -4.30
CA TYR A 14 1.22 11.07 -3.86
C TYR A 14 2.12 12.32 -4.01
N PRO A 15 3.44 12.26 -3.71
CA PRO A 15 4.36 13.35 -4.00
C PRO A 15 4.31 13.85 -5.45
N LEU A 16 4.26 12.96 -6.45
CA LEU A 16 4.18 13.39 -7.86
C LEU A 16 2.90 14.19 -8.11
N VAL A 17 1.75 13.69 -7.65
CA VAL A 17 0.45 14.37 -7.83
C VAL A 17 0.44 15.73 -7.13
N ALA A 18 0.91 15.79 -5.88
CA ALA A 18 1.01 17.04 -5.13
C ALA A 18 1.96 18.04 -5.79
N ALA A 19 3.07 17.58 -6.38
CA ALA A 19 4.03 18.42 -7.08
C ALA A 19 3.45 19.09 -8.35
N LEU A 20 2.44 18.49 -9.01
CA LEU A 20 1.75 19.11 -10.15
C LEU A 20 1.02 20.41 -9.79
N VAL A 21 0.83 20.69 -8.49
CA VAL A 21 0.25 21.95 -8.04
C VAL A 21 1.24 23.10 -8.14
N ALA A 22 2.55 22.83 -8.07
CA ALA A 22 3.58 23.86 -8.12
C ALA A 22 3.45 24.74 -9.38
N PRO A 23 3.65 26.07 -9.26
CA PRO A 23 4.01 26.83 -8.06
C PRO A 23 2.80 27.36 -7.25
N ARG A 24 1.57 26.90 -7.54
CA ARG A 24 0.35 27.42 -6.90
C ARG A 24 0.30 27.04 -5.40
N PRO A 25 -0.47 27.76 -4.58
CA PRO A 25 -0.61 27.42 -3.17
C PRO A 25 -1.16 26.02 -2.92
N LEU A 26 -0.45 25.22 -2.12
CA LEU A 26 -0.85 23.89 -1.66
C LEU A 26 -0.64 23.76 -0.15
N LEU A 27 -1.69 23.34 0.56
CA LEU A 27 -1.61 22.94 1.97
C LEU A 27 -1.73 21.42 2.08
N ILE A 28 -0.74 20.79 2.69
CA ILE A 28 -0.80 19.39 3.14
C ILE A 28 -1.19 19.40 4.62
N SER A 29 -2.26 18.71 4.98
CA SER A 29 -2.79 18.69 6.35
C SER A 29 -3.02 17.25 6.80
N ASN A 30 -2.60 16.91 8.03
CA ASN A 30 -2.82 15.57 8.60
C ASN A 30 -2.84 15.61 10.15
N SER A 31 -3.23 14.51 10.78
CA SER A 31 -3.07 14.26 12.22
C SER A 31 -1.94 13.26 12.51
N ASP A 32 -1.34 13.34 13.68
CA ASP A 32 -0.17 12.54 14.07
C ASP A 32 -0.44 11.04 14.34
N LYS A 33 -1.67 10.68 14.69
CA LYS A 33 -2.13 9.30 14.97
C LYS A 33 -3.07 8.78 13.89
N ASP A 34 -3.02 9.34 12.69
CA ASP A 34 -3.72 8.83 11.53
C ASP A 34 -3.12 7.49 11.09
N SER A 35 -3.85 6.39 11.36
CA SER A 35 -3.43 5.03 11.00
C SER A 35 -3.61 4.72 9.51
N ILE A 36 -4.33 5.54 8.76
CA ILE A 36 -4.53 5.39 7.31
C ILE A 36 -3.42 6.13 6.56
N PHE A 37 -3.03 7.31 7.03
CA PHE A 37 -1.94 8.13 6.49
C PHE A 37 -0.90 8.43 7.58
N PRO A 38 0.05 7.51 7.84
CA PRO A 38 1.06 7.69 8.86
C PRO A 38 1.87 8.99 8.71
N LEU A 39 2.20 9.62 9.85
CA LEU A 39 2.89 10.91 9.91
C LEU A 39 4.21 10.90 9.12
N ASP A 40 5.01 9.85 9.24
CA ASP A 40 6.28 9.70 8.54
C ASP A 40 6.10 9.72 7.00
N GLY A 41 5.02 9.11 6.52
CA GLY A 41 4.63 9.14 5.11
C GLY A 41 4.31 10.56 4.62
N VAL A 42 3.57 11.33 5.41
CA VAL A 42 3.20 12.72 5.08
C VAL A 42 4.39 13.66 5.13
N VAL A 43 5.28 13.51 6.11
CA VAL A 43 6.51 14.31 6.19
C VAL A 43 7.39 14.05 4.96
N ARG A 44 7.63 12.77 4.61
CA ARG A 44 8.38 12.42 3.38
C ARG A 44 7.74 12.99 2.12
N LEU A 45 6.41 12.97 2.04
CA LEU A 45 5.68 13.56 0.92
C LEU A 45 5.96 15.05 0.81
N HIS A 46 5.77 15.79 1.90
CA HIS A 46 6.02 17.23 1.93
C HIS A 46 7.47 17.56 1.55
N GLU A 47 8.46 16.82 2.07
CA GLU A 47 9.87 17.03 1.72
C GLU A 47 10.15 16.85 0.23
N LYS A 48 9.59 15.81 -0.40
CA LYS A 48 9.71 15.59 -1.85
C LYS A 48 9.07 16.74 -2.65
N VAL A 49 7.86 17.15 -2.27
CA VAL A 49 7.12 18.24 -2.95
C VAL A 49 7.84 19.58 -2.79
N ARG A 50 8.37 19.86 -1.60
CA ARG A 50 9.13 21.08 -1.29
C ARG A 50 10.33 21.27 -2.22
N ARG A 51 11.02 20.19 -2.61
CA ARG A 51 12.13 20.26 -3.57
C ARG A 51 11.68 20.81 -4.92
N ILE A 52 10.48 20.43 -5.38
CA ILE A 52 9.92 20.95 -6.64
C ILE A 52 9.54 22.41 -6.49
N TYR A 53 8.87 22.81 -5.40
CA TYR A 53 8.53 24.22 -5.17
C TYR A 53 9.76 25.14 -5.10
N LYS A 54 10.89 24.65 -4.58
CA LYS A 54 12.17 25.38 -4.58
C LYS A 54 12.69 25.67 -5.98
N LEU A 55 12.47 24.78 -6.95
CA LEU A 55 12.87 25.01 -8.35
C LEU A 55 12.10 26.18 -9.00
N TYR A 56 10.94 26.53 -8.44
CA TYR A 56 10.10 27.65 -8.89
C TYR A 56 10.22 28.89 -7.99
N ASP A 57 11.15 28.92 -7.03
CA ASP A 57 11.24 29.97 -6.00
C ASP A 57 9.90 30.21 -5.25
N ALA A 58 9.08 29.16 -5.15
CA ALA A 58 7.70 29.24 -4.68
C ALA A 58 7.48 28.54 -3.34
N GLU A 59 8.53 28.25 -2.58
CA GLU A 59 8.45 27.48 -1.33
C GLU A 59 7.43 28.04 -0.33
N LYS A 60 7.27 29.37 -0.28
CA LYS A 60 6.24 30.07 0.53
C LYS A 60 4.79 29.67 0.22
N ASN A 61 4.56 29.07 -0.94
CA ASN A 61 3.25 28.59 -1.39
C ASN A 61 2.99 27.14 -1.00
N LEU A 62 3.92 26.46 -0.30
CA LEU A 62 3.72 25.11 0.21
C LEU A 62 3.58 25.14 1.74
N GLY A 63 2.46 24.64 2.25
CA GLY A 63 2.20 24.50 3.68
C GLY A 63 2.19 23.04 4.12
N LEU A 64 2.67 22.79 5.33
CA LEU A 64 2.46 21.54 6.06
C LEU A 64 1.84 21.86 7.42
N HIS A 65 0.74 21.19 7.74
CA HIS A 65 0.09 21.34 9.03
C HIS A 65 -0.24 19.98 9.64
N ILE A 66 0.22 19.76 10.87
CA ILE A 66 0.02 18.52 11.62
C ILE A 66 -0.64 18.85 12.95
N THR A 67 -1.73 18.15 13.28
CA THR A 67 -2.39 18.22 14.60
C THR A 67 -2.27 16.92 15.35
N GLU A 68 -2.55 16.93 16.65
CA GLU A 68 -2.78 15.70 17.40
C GLU A 68 -4.11 15.05 16.96
N GLY A 69 -4.15 13.73 16.81
CA GLY A 69 -5.41 12.98 16.73
C GLY A 69 -5.44 11.87 15.68
N PRO A 70 -6.56 11.14 15.58
CA PRO A 70 -6.73 10.06 14.62
C PRO A 70 -7.06 10.59 13.20
N HIS A 71 -7.39 9.68 12.28
CA HIS A 71 -7.98 9.99 10.97
C HIS A 71 -9.36 10.66 11.12
N ARG A 72 -9.38 11.97 11.38
CA ARG A 72 -10.61 12.74 11.64
C ARG A 72 -10.43 14.19 11.23
N SER A 73 -11.48 14.79 10.65
CA SER A 73 -11.56 16.24 10.44
C SER A 73 -11.88 16.95 11.76
N THR A 74 -10.86 17.43 12.46
CA THR A 74 -10.97 18.13 13.75
C THR A 74 -11.14 19.64 13.57
N GLN A 75 -11.50 20.35 14.64
CA GLN A 75 -11.63 21.81 14.59
C GLN A 75 -10.28 22.49 14.37
N GLU A 76 -9.24 21.96 14.99
CA GLU A 76 -7.85 22.38 14.89
C GLU A 76 -7.41 22.35 13.42
N LEU A 77 -7.56 21.21 12.74
CA LEU A 77 -7.24 21.08 11.31
C LEU A 77 -7.97 22.12 10.46
N ARG A 78 -9.26 22.33 10.71
CA ARG A 78 -10.09 23.27 9.95
C ARG A 78 -9.64 24.72 10.10
N VAL A 79 -9.21 25.14 11.29
CA VAL A 79 -8.70 26.51 11.52
C VAL A 79 -7.51 26.80 10.60
N HIS A 80 -6.60 25.85 10.44
CA HIS A 80 -5.45 26.01 9.56
C HIS A 80 -5.84 26.04 8.08
N THR A 81 -6.81 25.21 7.66
CA THR A 81 -7.38 25.30 6.30
C THR A 81 -8.01 26.67 6.03
N PHE A 82 -8.80 27.21 6.98
CA PHE A 82 -9.42 28.53 6.82
C PHE A 82 -8.39 29.65 6.73
N LYS A 83 -7.35 29.60 7.57
CA LYS A 83 -6.24 30.55 7.51
C LYS A 83 -5.55 30.52 6.14
N TRP A 84 -5.31 29.32 5.60
CA TRP A 84 -4.70 29.15 4.29
C TRP A 84 -5.55 29.74 3.16
N PHE A 85 -6.87 29.47 3.17
CA PHE A 85 -7.78 30.05 2.19
C PHE A 85 -7.93 31.56 2.33
N ASN A 86 -8.03 32.09 3.55
CA ASN A 86 -8.08 33.54 3.73
C ASN A 86 -6.83 34.20 3.15
N HIS A 87 -5.65 33.63 3.37
CA HIS A 87 -4.39 34.16 2.82
C HIS A 87 -4.37 34.09 1.29
N PHE A 88 -4.55 32.91 0.70
CA PHE A 88 -4.29 32.69 -0.74
C PHE A 88 -5.48 32.94 -1.66
N LEU A 89 -6.71 32.91 -1.15
CA LEU A 89 -7.93 33.13 -1.96
C LEU A 89 -8.58 34.49 -1.69
N LYS A 90 -8.44 35.02 -0.47
CA LYS A 90 -9.07 36.31 -0.08
C LYS A 90 -8.08 37.45 0.14
N ASN A 91 -6.77 37.16 0.15
CA ASN A 91 -5.73 38.12 0.52
C ASN A 91 -5.96 38.75 1.92
N GLN A 92 -6.34 37.92 2.89
CA GLN A 92 -6.67 38.30 4.26
C GLN A 92 -5.89 37.46 5.28
N ASN A 93 -5.47 38.08 6.38
CA ASN A 93 -4.77 37.43 7.50
C ASN A 93 -5.52 37.59 8.83
N THR A 94 -6.85 37.70 8.78
CA THR A 94 -7.68 37.89 9.98
C THR A 94 -7.73 36.63 10.85
N PRO A 95 -7.85 36.77 12.19
CA PRO A 95 -8.11 35.64 13.08
C PRO A 95 -9.38 34.89 12.69
N ILE A 96 -9.38 33.58 12.91
CA ILE A 96 -10.59 32.76 12.78
C ILE A 96 -11.37 32.88 14.10
N ASP A 97 -12.47 33.61 14.07
CA ASP A 97 -13.35 33.88 15.21
C ASP A 97 -14.61 33.00 15.23
N LYS A 98 -14.85 32.27 14.14
CA LYS A 98 -16.01 31.38 13.98
C LYS A 98 -15.60 29.91 13.95
N LEU A 99 -16.16 29.14 14.88
CA LEU A 99 -15.99 27.68 14.90
C LEU A 99 -16.74 27.02 13.75
N ALA A 100 -16.19 25.92 13.22
CA ALA A 100 -16.83 25.11 12.20
C ALA A 100 -17.76 24.11 12.88
N VAL A 101 -18.96 24.57 13.21
CA VAL A 101 -20.05 23.74 13.72
C VAL A 101 -20.96 23.30 12.56
N PRO A 102 -21.67 22.17 12.68
CA PRO A 102 -22.72 21.82 11.72
C PRO A 102 -23.74 22.97 11.61
N PHE A 103 -23.93 23.48 10.39
CA PHE A 103 -24.89 24.57 10.11
C PHE A 103 -26.27 24.04 9.69
N PHE A 104 -26.32 22.82 9.17
CA PHE A 104 -27.50 22.20 8.62
C PHE A 104 -27.66 20.79 9.17
N GLU A 105 -28.91 20.40 9.42
CA GLU A 105 -29.29 19.01 9.59
C GLU A 105 -29.14 18.25 8.27
N TRP A 106 -28.84 16.95 8.34
CA TRP A 106 -28.63 16.10 7.16
C TRP A 106 -29.78 16.18 6.15
N LYS A 107 -31.03 16.29 6.62
CA LYS A 107 -32.23 16.41 5.78
C LYS A 107 -32.28 17.73 5.01
N GLN A 108 -31.69 18.80 5.52
CA GLN A 108 -31.63 20.11 4.84
C GLN A 108 -30.60 20.12 3.70
N LEU A 109 -29.67 19.17 3.69
CA LEU A 109 -28.68 18.98 2.63
C LEU A 109 -29.17 18.05 1.50
N LYS A 110 -30.41 17.54 1.60
CA LYS A 110 -31.04 16.69 0.59
C LYS A 110 -31.22 17.51 -0.70
N VAL A 111 -30.63 17.02 -1.80
CA VAL A 111 -30.74 17.67 -3.12
C VAL A 111 -32.00 17.24 -3.87
N PHE A 112 -32.35 15.95 -3.80
CA PHE A 112 -33.47 15.36 -4.53
C PHE A 112 -34.52 14.83 -3.58
N ASP A 113 -35.80 15.14 -3.82
CA ASP A 113 -36.86 14.55 -3.02
C ASP A 113 -37.10 13.08 -3.30
N GLU A 114 -37.06 12.75 -4.60
CA GLU A 114 -37.05 11.41 -5.17
C GLU A 114 -35.82 11.29 -6.07
N LEU A 115 -35.13 10.16 -6.01
CA LEU A 115 -33.95 9.95 -6.87
C LEU A 115 -34.37 9.87 -8.34
N PRO A 116 -33.63 10.49 -9.27
CA PRO A 116 -33.90 10.34 -10.70
C PRO A 116 -33.92 8.86 -11.11
N ALA A 117 -34.95 8.46 -11.87
CA ALA A 117 -35.12 7.09 -12.34
C ALA A 117 -33.98 6.63 -13.26
N ASP A 118 -33.32 7.58 -13.91
CA ASP A 118 -32.19 7.41 -14.83
C ASP A 118 -30.82 7.67 -14.16
N ASN A 119 -30.73 7.63 -12.82
CA ASN A 119 -29.47 7.92 -12.13
C ASN A 119 -28.33 7.02 -12.62
N ILE A 120 -27.28 7.66 -13.14
CA ILE A 120 -26.12 6.97 -13.70
C ILE A 120 -25.30 6.33 -12.57
N ASN A 121 -25.31 6.90 -11.36
CA ASN A 121 -24.50 6.44 -10.24
C ASN A 121 -24.77 4.97 -9.84
N ALA A 122 -25.99 4.46 -10.01
CA ALA A 122 -26.29 3.04 -9.75
C ALA A 122 -25.68 2.08 -10.80
N ARG A 123 -25.33 2.60 -11.98
CA ARG A 123 -24.81 1.83 -13.13
C ARG A 123 -23.48 2.35 -13.64
N ILE A 124 -22.80 3.22 -12.89
CA ILE A 124 -21.59 3.91 -13.37
C ILE A 124 -20.48 2.92 -13.71
N GLN A 125 -20.41 1.79 -13.01
CA GLN A 125 -19.49 0.68 -13.31
C GLN A 125 -19.69 0.06 -14.71
N GLU A 126 -20.88 0.21 -15.31
CA GLU A 126 -21.19 -0.29 -16.66
C GLU A 126 -20.60 0.63 -17.76
N SER A 127 -20.38 1.90 -17.46
CA SER A 127 -19.96 2.92 -18.44
C SER A 127 -18.61 3.57 -18.15
N PHE A 128 -18.18 3.62 -16.89
CA PHE A 128 -16.98 4.34 -16.46
C PHE A 128 -15.69 3.65 -16.93
N THR A 129 -15.70 2.32 -16.97
CA THR A 129 -14.63 1.53 -17.56
C THR A 129 -15.15 0.82 -18.79
N ALA A 130 -14.50 1.00 -19.93
CA ALA A 130 -14.84 0.26 -21.13
C ALA A 130 -14.67 -1.24 -20.86
N LYS A 131 -15.77 -2.00 -21.01
CA LYS A 131 -15.69 -3.46 -20.99
C LYS A 131 -14.76 -3.90 -22.13
N ALA A 132 -13.76 -4.72 -21.81
CA ALA A 132 -12.87 -5.25 -22.82
C ALA A 132 -13.70 -6.01 -23.88
N PRO A 133 -13.47 -5.78 -25.19
CA PRO A 133 -14.14 -6.53 -26.23
C PRO A 133 -13.82 -8.02 -26.08
N GLN A 134 -14.73 -8.89 -26.50
CA GLN A 134 -14.41 -10.31 -26.55
C GLN A 134 -13.23 -10.54 -27.50
N PRO A 135 -12.22 -11.31 -27.09
CA PRO A 135 -11.09 -11.60 -27.96
C PRO A 135 -11.55 -12.47 -29.13
N SER A 136 -11.06 -12.16 -30.33
CA SER A 136 -11.26 -13.02 -31.50
C SER A 136 -10.48 -14.32 -31.32
N LEU A 137 -11.09 -15.46 -31.65
CA LEU A 137 -10.39 -16.74 -31.69
C LEU A 137 -9.39 -16.73 -32.86
N PRO A 138 -8.11 -17.04 -32.64
CA PRO A 138 -7.11 -17.11 -33.70
C PRO A 138 -7.45 -18.27 -34.65
N GLN A 139 -7.34 -18.04 -35.96
CA GLN A 139 -7.65 -19.05 -36.99
C GLN A 139 -6.43 -19.87 -37.41
N SER A 140 -5.23 -19.50 -36.92
CA SER A 140 -3.98 -20.18 -37.22
C SER A 140 -2.99 -20.12 -36.05
N ALA A 141 -1.96 -20.95 -36.11
CA ALA A 141 -0.86 -20.93 -35.13
C ALA A 141 -0.12 -19.58 -35.14
N ASP A 142 0.06 -18.97 -36.31
CA ASP A 142 0.73 -17.66 -36.45
C ASP A 142 -0.12 -16.53 -35.86
N GLU A 143 -1.43 -16.54 -36.07
CA GLU A 143 -2.35 -15.60 -35.43
C GLU A 143 -2.37 -15.76 -33.91
N TRP A 144 -2.37 -17.01 -33.43
CA TRP A 144 -2.28 -17.30 -32.01
C TRP A 144 -0.98 -16.74 -31.41
N ALA A 145 0.17 -17.00 -32.05
CA ALA A 145 1.45 -16.51 -31.56
C ALA A 145 1.46 -14.98 -31.44
N LYS A 146 0.97 -14.26 -32.45
CA LYS A 146 0.85 -12.79 -32.43
C LYS A 146 -0.07 -12.31 -31.30
N GLN A 147 -1.24 -12.92 -31.14
CA GLN A 147 -2.20 -12.54 -30.10
C GLN A 147 -1.65 -12.79 -28.69
N ARG A 148 -1.06 -13.97 -28.46
CA ARG A 148 -0.38 -14.32 -27.21
C ARG A 148 0.72 -13.32 -26.88
N ASP A 149 1.60 -13.01 -27.83
CA ASP A 149 2.74 -12.13 -27.58
C ASP A 149 2.28 -10.70 -27.28
N ALA A 150 1.24 -10.22 -27.97
CA ALA A 150 0.63 -8.92 -27.68
C ALA A 150 0.00 -8.88 -26.27
N TRP A 151 -0.72 -9.93 -25.85
CA TRP A 151 -1.28 -10.00 -24.50
C TRP A 151 -0.21 -10.11 -23.42
N MET A 152 0.82 -10.93 -23.62
CA MET A 152 1.93 -11.05 -22.68
C MET A 152 2.68 -9.73 -22.54
N SER A 153 2.87 -9.01 -23.64
CA SER A 153 3.44 -7.66 -23.61
C SER A 153 2.55 -6.69 -22.81
N ALA A 154 1.24 -6.66 -23.09
CA ALA A 154 0.30 -5.80 -22.39
C ALA A 154 0.20 -6.13 -20.88
N LEU A 155 0.22 -7.40 -20.52
CA LEU A 155 0.25 -7.84 -19.11
C LEU A 155 1.53 -7.36 -18.43
N ARG A 156 2.69 -7.55 -19.06
CA ARG A 156 3.97 -7.06 -18.54
C ARG A 156 3.99 -5.54 -18.36
N GLU A 157 3.42 -4.80 -19.31
CA GLU A 157 3.44 -3.33 -19.27
C GLU A 157 2.37 -2.73 -18.33
N LYS A 158 1.20 -3.35 -18.21
CA LYS A 158 0.05 -2.73 -17.52
C LYS A 158 -0.26 -3.33 -16.16
N SER A 159 0.07 -4.62 -15.97
CA SER A 159 -0.22 -5.37 -14.72
C SER A 159 1.06 -5.68 -13.94
N PHE A 160 2.10 -6.16 -14.61
CA PHE A 160 3.35 -6.59 -13.98
C PHE A 160 4.50 -5.58 -14.13
N ARG A 161 4.20 -4.35 -14.54
CA ARG A 161 5.22 -3.30 -14.67
C ARG A 161 5.88 -2.95 -13.33
N GLY A 162 5.23 -3.28 -12.21
CA GLY A 162 5.78 -3.19 -10.86
C GLY A 162 6.85 -4.24 -10.53
N TRP A 163 6.92 -5.33 -11.29
CA TRP A 163 7.84 -6.43 -11.02
C TRP A 163 9.28 -6.02 -11.36
N PRO A 164 10.27 -6.35 -10.53
CA PRO A 164 11.66 -6.08 -10.86
C PRO A 164 12.06 -6.90 -12.09
N THR A 165 12.83 -6.28 -12.99
CA THR A 165 13.59 -7.02 -14.01
C THR A 165 14.71 -7.85 -13.34
N ASP A 166 15.26 -8.83 -14.04
CA ASP A 166 16.39 -9.63 -13.52
C ASP A 166 17.58 -8.75 -13.09
N ALA A 167 17.82 -7.64 -13.80
CA ALA A 167 18.85 -6.67 -13.45
C ALA A 167 18.50 -5.87 -12.19
N GLU A 168 17.24 -5.49 -12.00
CA GLU A 168 16.77 -4.74 -10.82
C GLU A 168 16.64 -5.63 -9.58
N ALA A 169 16.25 -6.90 -9.74
CA ALA A 169 16.07 -7.84 -8.64
C ALA A 169 17.36 -8.02 -7.83
N GLY A 170 18.51 -7.96 -8.51
CA GLY A 170 19.82 -8.04 -7.88
C GLY A 170 20.08 -9.39 -7.21
N SER A 171 21.07 -9.42 -6.31
CA SER A 171 21.36 -10.61 -5.51
C SER A 171 20.35 -10.77 -4.38
N LEU A 172 19.99 -12.02 -4.07
CA LEU A 172 19.14 -12.36 -2.93
C LEU A 172 19.75 -11.96 -1.58
N ASP A 173 21.06 -11.68 -1.50
CA ASP A 173 21.73 -11.25 -0.26
C ASP A 173 21.30 -12.10 0.97
N VAL A 174 21.42 -13.42 0.79
CA VAL A 174 20.88 -14.39 1.76
C VAL A 174 21.75 -14.38 3.00
N LYS A 175 21.14 -14.11 4.15
CA LYS A 175 21.79 -14.13 5.46
C LYS A 175 21.08 -15.12 6.38
N GLN A 176 21.80 -16.15 6.81
CA GLN A 176 21.29 -17.04 7.86
C GLN A 176 21.21 -16.28 9.18
N VAL A 177 20.00 -16.22 9.76
CA VAL A 177 19.71 -15.56 11.03
C VAL A 177 19.98 -16.52 12.18
N PHE A 178 19.49 -17.76 12.08
CA PHE A 178 19.76 -18.83 13.02
C PHE A 178 19.68 -20.19 12.35
N SER A 179 20.24 -21.20 13.01
CA SER A 179 20.03 -22.61 12.72
C SER A 179 20.14 -23.39 14.02
N VAL A 180 19.07 -24.08 14.43
CA VAL A 180 19.01 -24.84 15.68
C VAL A 180 18.42 -26.22 15.48
N LYS A 181 18.81 -27.16 16.33
CA LYS A 181 18.31 -28.54 16.34
C LYS A 181 17.58 -28.82 17.64
N ARG A 182 16.31 -29.22 17.58
CA ARG A 182 15.52 -29.69 18.73
C ARG A 182 14.49 -30.71 18.25
N HIS A 183 14.12 -31.65 19.12
CA HIS A 183 13.08 -32.65 18.82
C HIS A 183 13.25 -33.36 17.45
N GLY A 184 14.50 -33.68 17.06
CA GLY A 184 14.78 -34.34 15.78
C GLY A 184 14.62 -33.44 14.53
N ILE A 185 14.31 -32.16 14.69
CA ILE A 185 14.13 -31.18 13.60
C ILE A 185 15.28 -30.17 13.64
N ARG A 186 15.84 -29.85 12.48
CA ARG A 186 16.66 -28.65 12.27
C ARG A 186 15.78 -27.55 11.69
N LEU A 187 15.63 -26.47 12.44
CA LEU A 187 14.96 -25.24 11.98
C LEU A 187 16.01 -24.16 11.74
N SER A 188 15.99 -23.57 10.56
CA SER A 188 16.85 -22.44 10.18
C SER A 188 16.00 -21.31 9.63
N ALA A 189 16.43 -20.07 9.84
CA ALA A 189 15.83 -18.89 9.23
C ALA A 189 16.86 -18.14 8.40
N PHE A 190 16.44 -17.68 7.23
CA PHE A 190 17.24 -16.90 6.30
C PHE A 190 16.51 -15.62 5.96
N ASP A 191 17.16 -14.48 6.18
CA ASP A 191 16.69 -13.22 5.62
C ASP A 191 17.26 -13.06 4.22
N PHE A 192 16.44 -12.67 3.26
CA PHE A 192 16.85 -12.45 1.88
C PHE A 192 16.13 -11.23 1.28
N THR A 193 16.73 -10.65 0.26
CA THR A 193 16.20 -9.54 -0.53
C THR A 193 15.40 -10.14 -1.66
N SER A 194 14.07 -10.04 -1.62
CA SER A 194 13.22 -10.54 -2.72
C SER A 194 13.22 -9.58 -3.91
N GLN A 195 13.33 -8.28 -3.63
CA GLN A 195 13.44 -7.19 -4.58
C GLN A 195 14.06 -5.97 -3.87
N PRO A 196 14.52 -4.93 -4.59
CA PRO A 196 15.10 -3.74 -3.97
C PRO A 196 14.25 -3.21 -2.82
N HIS A 197 14.89 -3.06 -1.65
CA HIS A 197 14.29 -2.56 -0.41
C HIS A 197 13.24 -3.45 0.26
N VAL A 198 12.99 -4.67 -0.24
CA VAL A 198 12.07 -5.63 0.38
C VAL A 198 12.85 -6.82 0.91
N ARG A 199 12.98 -6.89 2.24
CA ARG A 199 13.59 -8.00 2.96
C ARG A 199 12.51 -8.95 3.46
N LEU A 200 12.61 -10.21 3.10
CA LEU A 200 11.72 -11.28 3.55
C LEU A 200 12.50 -12.32 4.36
N ARG A 201 11.79 -13.11 5.15
CA ARG A 201 12.35 -14.24 5.91
C ARG A 201 11.81 -15.56 5.38
N LEU A 202 12.72 -16.48 5.10
CA LEU A 202 12.43 -17.88 4.78
C LEU A 202 12.74 -18.75 5.99
N TYR A 203 11.81 -19.62 6.38
CA TYR A 203 12.06 -20.67 7.36
C TYR A 203 12.26 -22.00 6.64
N LEU A 204 13.31 -22.72 7.03
CA LEU A 204 13.62 -24.05 6.52
C LEU A 204 13.61 -25.03 7.69
N ALA A 205 12.64 -25.94 7.68
CA ALA A 205 12.54 -27.05 8.60
C ALA A 205 12.87 -28.36 7.87
N HIS A 206 13.71 -29.19 8.47
CA HIS A 206 14.00 -30.53 7.96
C HIS A 206 14.45 -31.45 9.08
N ARG A 207 14.45 -32.77 8.84
CA ARG A 207 14.97 -33.76 9.81
C ARG A 207 16.43 -33.47 10.15
N ALA A 208 16.76 -33.50 11.43
CA ALA A 208 18.13 -33.37 11.90
C ALA A 208 19.00 -34.53 11.36
N GLY A 209 20.20 -34.20 10.87
CA GLY A 209 21.10 -35.19 10.26
C GLY A 209 20.74 -35.59 8.83
N LEU A 210 19.81 -34.88 8.17
CA LEU A 210 19.58 -35.05 6.74
C LEU A 210 20.76 -34.46 5.95
N ASP A 211 21.47 -35.33 5.20
CA ASP A 211 22.60 -34.92 4.36
C ASP A 211 22.18 -34.51 2.95
N LYS A 212 21.19 -35.21 2.36
CA LYS A 212 20.61 -34.90 1.06
C LYS A 212 19.10 -35.08 1.10
N ALA A 213 18.37 -34.12 0.58
CA ALA A 213 16.92 -34.19 0.46
C ALA A 213 16.51 -34.78 -0.90
N ASP A 214 15.62 -35.77 -0.90
CA ASP A 214 15.02 -36.31 -2.12
C ASP A 214 13.89 -35.40 -2.64
N ARG A 215 13.30 -34.58 -1.77
CA ARG A 215 12.24 -33.62 -2.09
C ARG A 215 12.39 -32.36 -1.25
N VAL A 216 12.21 -31.21 -1.89
CA VAL A 216 12.10 -29.90 -1.25
C VAL A 216 10.75 -29.31 -1.61
N THR A 217 9.97 -28.93 -0.61
CA THR A 217 8.67 -28.28 -0.79
C THR A 217 8.78 -26.83 -0.32
N LEU A 218 8.43 -25.89 -1.20
CA LEU A 218 8.30 -24.46 -0.86
C LEU A 218 6.82 -24.12 -0.72
N ASN A 219 6.41 -23.71 0.48
CA ASN A 219 5.06 -23.25 0.75
C ASN A 219 5.06 -21.73 0.92
N VAL A 220 4.19 -21.05 0.18
CA VAL A 220 3.87 -19.63 0.41
C VAL A 220 2.59 -19.61 1.23
N LEU A 221 2.72 -19.25 2.50
CA LEU A 221 1.63 -19.32 3.47
C LEU A 221 0.85 -18.01 3.47
N ASP A 222 -0.48 -18.10 3.47
CA ASP A 222 -1.34 -16.97 3.83
C ASP A 222 -1.34 -16.73 5.36
N GLU A 223 -2.09 -15.74 5.83
CA GLU A 223 -2.13 -15.38 7.26
C GLU A 223 -2.65 -16.52 8.15
N HIS A 224 -3.64 -17.29 7.68
CA HIS A 224 -4.19 -18.41 8.44
C HIS A 224 -3.17 -19.55 8.53
N GLN A 225 -2.63 -19.97 7.38
CA GLN A 225 -1.63 -21.03 7.30
C GLN A 225 -0.34 -20.66 8.04
N TRP A 226 0.05 -19.39 8.05
CA TRP A 226 1.18 -18.89 8.82
C TRP A 226 0.94 -19.06 10.33
N ASN A 227 -0.25 -18.74 10.82
CA ASN A 227 -0.62 -18.93 12.22
C ASN A 227 -0.67 -20.42 12.61
N GLU A 228 -1.22 -21.28 11.75
CA GLU A 228 -1.20 -22.73 11.98
C GLU A 228 0.23 -23.29 12.05
N TRP A 229 1.09 -22.89 11.11
CA TRP A 229 2.49 -23.30 11.09
C TRP A 229 3.26 -22.76 12.30
N LEU A 230 3.03 -21.50 12.69
CA LEU A 230 3.61 -20.93 13.91
C LEU A 230 3.17 -21.69 15.16
N ALA A 231 1.88 -22.02 15.29
CA ALA A 231 1.32 -22.79 16.41
C ALA A 231 1.99 -24.16 16.56
N ALA A 232 2.23 -24.85 15.44
CA ALA A 232 2.99 -26.10 15.46
C ALA A 232 4.45 -25.87 15.89
N MET A 233 5.15 -24.94 15.24
CA MET A 233 6.59 -24.78 15.45
C MET A 233 6.95 -24.14 16.80
N CYS A 234 6.07 -23.36 17.41
CA CYS A 234 6.35 -22.75 18.71
C CYS A 234 6.41 -23.78 19.86
N VAL A 235 5.85 -25.00 19.69
CA VAL A 235 6.00 -26.12 20.63
C VAL A 235 7.47 -26.39 20.97
N GLY A 236 8.35 -26.44 19.96
CA GLY A 236 9.78 -26.71 20.14
C GLY A 236 10.69 -25.48 20.02
N PHE A 237 10.20 -24.39 19.42
CA PHE A 237 11.04 -23.30 18.93
C PHE A 237 10.53 -21.89 19.27
N ALA A 238 9.68 -21.71 20.29
CA ALA A 238 9.10 -20.40 20.67
C ALA A 238 10.13 -19.26 20.76
N ASP A 239 11.32 -19.51 21.34
CA ASP A 239 12.39 -18.50 21.49
C ASP A 239 13.00 -18.03 20.15
N LYS A 240 12.71 -18.71 19.04
CA LYS A 240 13.20 -18.37 17.69
C LYS A 240 12.27 -17.47 16.89
N PHE A 241 11.08 -17.20 17.41
CA PHE A 241 10.06 -16.37 16.77
C PHE A 241 9.89 -15.00 17.47
N SER A 242 10.95 -14.51 18.12
CA SER A 242 10.97 -13.19 18.77
C SER A 242 10.49 -12.07 17.82
N GLY A 243 9.49 -11.30 18.23
CA GLY A 243 8.89 -10.25 17.40
C GLY A 243 7.63 -10.67 16.65
N GLN A 244 7.25 -11.95 16.71
CA GLN A 244 5.94 -12.43 16.27
C GLN A 244 4.98 -12.50 17.45
N THR A 245 3.68 -12.28 17.19
CA THR A 245 2.63 -12.66 18.14
C THR A 245 2.44 -14.17 18.03
N LEU A 246 2.74 -14.90 19.10
CA LEU A 246 2.66 -16.36 19.09
C LEU A 246 1.22 -16.83 19.34
N PRO A 247 0.65 -17.69 18.47
CA PRO A 247 -0.62 -18.36 18.75
C PRO A 247 -0.45 -19.44 19.83
N GLU A 248 -1.56 -20.01 20.30
CA GLU A 248 -1.53 -21.16 21.21
C GLU A 248 -0.78 -22.35 20.56
N PRO A 249 0.13 -23.03 21.29
CA PRO A 249 0.86 -24.16 20.72
C PRO A 249 -0.05 -25.31 20.30
N ASN A 250 0.24 -25.90 19.14
CA ASN A 250 -0.48 -27.05 18.59
C ASN A 250 0.46 -28.27 18.48
N GLU A 251 0.44 -29.13 19.50
CA GLU A 251 1.27 -30.34 19.55
C GLU A 251 0.99 -31.30 18.38
N ASN A 252 -0.29 -31.51 18.04
CA ASN A 252 -0.69 -32.38 16.93
C ASN A 252 -0.15 -31.88 15.58
N GLY A 253 -0.02 -30.56 15.40
CA GLY A 253 0.56 -29.97 14.20
C GLY A 253 2.08 -30.09 14.15
N PHE A 254 2.75 -30.22 15.31
CA PHE A 254 4.20 -30.35 15.40
C PHE A 254 4.70 -31.78 15.14
N GLU A 255 3.87 -32.78 15.43
CA GLU A 255 4.20 -34.20 15.25
C GLU A 255 4.00 -34.72 13.81
N GLN A 256 3.36 -33.93 12.94
CA GLN A 256 3.15 -34.23 11.51
C GLN A 256 4.36 -33.84 10.64
#